data_AF-A0A0P9DZ89-F1
#
_entry.id   AF-A0A0P9DZ89-F1
#
_cell.length_a   1.000
_cell.length_b   1.000
_cell.length_c   1.000
_cell.angle_alpha   90.00
_cell.angle_beta   90.00
_cell.angle_gamma   90.00
#
_symmetry.space_group_name_H-M   'P 1'
#
loop_
_entity.id
_entity.type
_entity.pdbx_description
1 polymer ?
#
loop_
_entity_poly.entity_id
_entity_poly.type
_entity_poly.pdbx_seq_one_letter_code
_entity_poly.pdbx_strand_id
1 'polypeptide(L)'
;MSAVKELLSEYIQNTERVFAEMKLSPDAVHVDREKARDIVDMAKRYLEDAKYYRDRKQFETGLASVAYGEGLLDALRLLGIAEFQWPQKK
;
A
#
# COMPACT_ATOMS: atom_id res chain seq x y z
N MET A 1 -13.76 -18.78 -13.13
CA MET A 1 -14.49 -17.72 -12.40
C MET A 1 -14.15 -16.40 -13.10
N SER A 2 -14.48 -15.20 -12.60
CA SER A 2 -13.91 -13.98 -13.24
C SER A 2 -12.41 -13.90 -12.92
N ALA A 3 -11.59 -13.39 -13.85
CA ALA A 3 -10.14 -13.28 -13.68
C ALA A 3 -9.74 -12.55 -12.37
N VAL A 4 -10.54 -11.57 -11.95
CA VAL A 4 -10.35 -10.82 -10.68
C VAL A 4 -10.50 -11.74 -9.45
N LYS A 5 -11.41 -12.71 -9.48
CA LYS A 5 -11.61 -13.65 -8.36
C LYS A 5 -10.43 -14.61 -8.20
N GLU A 6 -9.87 -15.05 -9.33
CA GLU A 6 -8.69 -15.92 -9.36
C GLU A 6 -7.47 -15.15 -8.84
N LEU A 7 -7.26 -13.92 -9.33
CA LEU A 7 -6.21 -13.04 -8.84
C LEU A 7 -6.32 -12.75 -7.34
N LEU A 8 -7.53 -12.45 -6.85
CA LEU A 8 -7.77 -12.22 -5.42
C LEU A 8 -7.40 -13.45 -4.59
N SER A 9 -7.81 -14.64 -5.02
CA SER A 9 -7.50 -15.90 -4.32
C SER A 9 -5.99 -16.13 -4.25
N GLU A 10 -5.26 -15.88 -5.34
CA GLU A 10 -3.81 -15.98 -5.38
C GLU A 10 -3.13 -14.99 -4.41
N TYR A 11 -3.58 -13.73 -4.41
CA TYR A 11 -3.01 -12.68 -3.56
C TYR A 11 -3.26 -12.97 -2.08
N ILE A 12 -4.43 -13.50 -1.73
CA ILE A 12 -4.74 -13.96 -0.37
C ILE A 12 -3.78 -15.08 0.03
N GLN A 13 -3.66 -16.14 -0.77
CA GLN A 13 -2.78 -17.27 -0.46
C GLN A 13 -1.32 -16.85 -0.29
N ASN A 14 -0.82 -15.99 -1.18
CA ASN A 14 0.54 -15.45 -1.07
C ASN A 14 0.74 -14.64 0.21
N THR A 15 -0.24 -13.81 0.58
CA THR A 15 -0.19 -12.99 1.79
C THR A 15 -0.27 -13.85 3.06
N GLU A 16 -1.14 -14.86 3.10
CA GLU A 16 -1.23 -15.84 4.19
C GLU A 16 0.10 -16.55 4.41
N ARG A 17 0.77 -16.94 3.32
CA ARG A 17 2.10 -17.54 3.38
C ARG A 17 3.13 -16.60 3.98
N VAL A 18 3.14 -15.34 3.56
CA VAL A 18 4.01 -14.32 4.17
C VAL A 18 3.74 -14.20 5.66
N PHE A 19 2.48 -14.14 6.10
CA PHE A 19 2.16 -14.10 7.53
C PHE A 19 2.63 -15.34 8.30
N ALA A 20 2.59 -16.52 7.68
CA ALA A 20 3.06 -17.76 8.30
C ALA A 20 4.59 -17.82 8.44
N GLU A 21 5.32 -17.21 7.51
CA GLU A 21 6.79 -17.33 7.41
C GLU A 21 7.55 -16.11 7.94
N MET A 22 6.90 -14.94 8.03
CA MET A 22 7.56 -13.69 8.38
C MET A 22 8.15 -13.72 9.80
N LYS A 23 9.30 -13.07 9.95
CA LYS A 23 9.96 -12.84 11.24
C LYS A 23 10.16 -11.35 11.43
N LEU A 24 9.75 -10.84 12.59
CA LEU A 24 10.04 -9.46 12.97
C LEU A 24 11.52 -9.37 13.35
N SER A 25 12.22 -8.37 12.79
CA SER A 25 13.60 -8.11 13.20
C SER A 25 13.60 -7.43 14.57
N PRO A 26 14.34 -7.95 15.57
CA PRO A 26 14.44 -7.32 16.88
C PRO A 26 15.15 -5.95 16.83
N ASP A 27 15.96 -5.71 15.80
CA ASP A 27 16.79 -4.51 15.63
C ASP A 27 16.18 -3.47 14.68
N ALA A 28 14.91 -3.59 14.30
CA ALA A 28 14.24 -2.72 13.33
C ALA A 28 14.02 -1.25 13.79
N VAL A 29 14.68 -0.82 14.86
CA VAL A 29 14.41 0.42 15.59
C VAL A 29 14.90 1.68 14.85
N HIS A 30 15.71 1.53 13.80
CA HIS A 30 16.16 2.65 12.99
C HIS A 30 15.61 2.58 11.57
N VAL A 31 14.45 3.20 11.36
CA VAL A 31 14.00 3.54 10.01
C VAL A 31 14.83 4.71 9.52
N ASP A 32 15.64 4.44 8.51
CA ASP A 32 16.42 5.44 7.79
C ASP A 32 15.49 6.48 7.14
N ARG A 33 15.80 7.77 7.32
CA ARG A 33 15.02 8.87 6.73
C ARG A 33 14.98 8.79 5.21
N GLU A 34 16.04 8.28 4.57
CA GLU A 34 16.05 8.07 3.12
C GLU A 34 15.03 7.00 2.71
N LYS A 35 14.99 5.87 3.42
CA LYS A 35 14.00 4.81 3.16
C LYS A 35 12.57 5.29 3.41
N ALA A 36 12.35 6.10 4.44
CA ALA A 36 11.05 6.72 4.66
C ALA A 36 10.63 7.63 3.49
N ARG A 37 11.58 8.40 2.95
CA ARG A 37 11.34 9.24 1.76
C ARG A 37 11.03 8.41 0.53
N ASP A 38 11.72 7.30 0.32
CA ASP A 38 11.45 6.36 -0.77
C ASP A 38 10.02 5.79 -0.69
N ILE A 39 9.55 5.44 0.52
CA ILE A 39 8.18 4.97 0.74
C ILE A 39 7.17 6.08 0.41
N VAL A 40 7.42 7.33 0.81
CA VAL A 40 6.57 8.48 0.46
C VAL A 40 6.54 8.70 -1.05
N ASP A 41 7.68 8.62 -1.73
CA ASP A 41 7.75 8.80 -3.17
C ASP A 41 7.08 7.63 -3.92
N MET A 42 7.14 6.42 -3.38
CA MET A 42 6.36 5.27 -3.88
C MET A 42 4.85 5.52 -3.72
N ALA A 43 4.38 5.97 -2.55
CA ALA A 43 2.97 6.31 -2.34
C ALA A 43 2.47 7.37 -3.34
N LYS A 44 3.29 8.39 -3.66
CA LYS A 44 2.96 9.38 -4.71
C LYS A 44 2.83 8.74 -6.09
N ARG A 45 3.72 7.82 -6.47
CA ARG A 45 3.63 7.12 -7.76
C ARG A 45 2.34 6.32 -7.87
N TYR A 46 1.95 5.62 -6.80
CA TYR A 46 0.68 4.88 -6.75
C TYR A 46 -0.55 5.80 -6.85
N LEU A 47 -0.48 7.03 -6.33
CA LEU A 47 -1.51 8.05 -6.56
C LEU A 47 -1.59 8.48 -8.02
N GLU A 48 -0.45 8.66 -8.69
CA GLU A 48 -0.42 8.96 -10.13
C GLU A 48 -0.94 7.78 -10.97
N ASP A 49 -0.60 6.54 -10.61
CA ASP A 49 -1.15 5.34 -11.25
C ASP A 49 -2.68 5.29 -11.10
N ALA A 50 -3.21 5.58 -9.91
CA ALA A 50 -4.64 5.61 -9.69
C ALA A 50 -5.35 6.63 -10.58
N LYS A 51 -4.77 7.83 -10.74
CA LYS A 51 -5.29 8.87 -11.66
C LYS A 51 -5.21 8.38 -13.12
N TYR A 52 -4.07 7.80 -13.51
CA TYR A 52 -3.83 7.24 -14.85
C TYR A 52 -4.87 6.16 -15.22
N TYR A 53 -5.20 5.26 -14.30
CA TYR A 53 -6.17 4.19 -14.52
C TYR A 53 -7.61 4.70 -14.49
N ARG A 54 -7.92 5.66 -13.60
CA ARG A 54 -9.23 6.33 -13.57
C ARG A 54 -9.54 7.00 -14.92
N ASP A 55 -8.59 7.73 -15.49
CA ASP A 55 -8.78 8.44 -16.76
C ASP A 55 -9.02 7.48 -17.94
N ARG A 56 -8.61 6.21 -17.80
CA ARG A 56 -8.90 5.11 -18.74
C ARG A 56 -10.13 4.28 -18.39
N LYS A 57 -10.92 4.69 -17.39
CA LYS A 57 -12.08 3.93 -16.86
C LYS A 57 -11.73 2.54 -16.33
N GLN A 58 -10.47 2.33 -15.92
CA GLN A 58 -9.99 1.09 -15.29
C GLN A 58 -10.09 1.23 -13.76
N PHE A 59 -11.32 1.29 -13.25
CA PHE A 59 -11.58 1.69 -11.86
C PHE A 59 -11.10 0.68 -10.82
N GLU A 60 -11.18 -0.62 -11.10
CA GLU A 60 -10.73 -1.67 -10.18
C GLU A 60 -9.21 -1.56 -9.93
N THR A 61 -8.44 -1.41 -11.00
CA THR A 61 -6.99 -1.20 -10.93
C THR A 61 -6.66 0.12 -10.26
N GLY A 62 -7.34 1.21 -10.61
CA GLY A 62 -7.13 2.51 -9.99
C GLY A 62 -7.41 2.52 -8.48
N LEU A 63 -8.46 1.80 -8.05
CA LEU A 63 -8.78 1.63 -6.63
C LEU A 63 -7.71 0.83 -5.90
N ALA A 64 -7.23 -0.28 -6.49
CA ALA A 64 -6.14 -1.06 -5.92
C ALA A 64 -4.84 -0.25 -5.80
N SER A 65 -4.51 0.57 -6.81
CA SER A 65 -3.33 1.44 -6.79
C SER A 65 -3.39 2.46 -5.65
N VAL A 66 -4.50 3.20 -5.51
CA VAL A 66 -4.60 4.22 -4.44
C VAL A 66 -4.63 3.57 -3.05
N ALA A 67 -5.34 2.45 -2.87
CA ALA A 67 -5.39 1.74 -1.59
C ALA A 67 -4.00 1.24 -1.15
N TYR A 68 -3.15 0.80 -2.08
CA TYR A 68 -1.76 0.45 -1.78
C TYR A 68 -0.97 1.67 -1.32
N GLY A 69 -1.08 2.80 -2.04
CA GLY A 69 -0.44 4.06 -1.64
C GLY A 69 -0.89 4.56 -0.26
N GLU A 70 -2.19 4.47 0.06
CA GLU A 70 -2.73 4.81 1.39
C GLU A 70 -2.16 3.90 2.48
N GLY A 71 -2.08 2.59 2.23
CA GLY A 71 -1.50 1.62 3.17
C GLY A 71 -0.04 1.90 3.52
N LEU A 72 0.76 2.35 2.54
CA LEU A 72 2.15 2.78 2.77
C LEU A 72 2.21 4.00 3.70
N LEU A 73 1.35 4.99 3.48
CA LEU A 73 1.30 6.21 4.30
C LEU A 73 0.82 5.89 5.72
N ASP A 74 -0.18 5.01 5.87
CA ASP A 74 -0.63 4.55 7.19
C ASP A 74 0.46 3.80 7.95
N ALA A 75 1.27 2.98 7.27
CA ALA A 75 2.42 2.32 7.90
C ALA A 75 3.44 3.34 8.43
N LEU A 76 3.78 4.37 7.65
CA LEU A 76 4.67 5.45 8.11
C LEU A 76 4.09 6.22 9.31
N ARG A 77 2.78 6.43 9.33
CA ARG A 77 2.08 7.06 10.45
C ARG A 77 2.11 6.19 11.71
N LEU A 78 1.86 4.88 11.58
CA LEU A 78 1.94 3.92 12.70
C LEU A 78 3.35 3.83 13.30
N LEU A 79 4.38 4.02 12.48
CA LEU A 79 5.78 4.06 12.91
C LEU A 79 6.21 5.42 13.51
N GLY A 80 5.32 6.42 13.55
CA GLY A 80 5.62 7.76 14.07
C GLY A 80 6.52 8.60 13.15
N ILE A 81 6.66 8.22 11.88
CA ILE A 81 7.53 8.88 10.90
C ILE A 81 6.79 10.01 10.17
N ALA A 82 5.48 9.86 9.97
CA ALA A 82 4.62 10.83 9.32
C ALA A 82 3.41 11.18 10.20
N GLU A 83 2.95 12.43 10.14
CA GLU A 83 1.76 12.91 10.84
C GLU A 83 0.77 13.50 9.82
N PHE A 84 -0.44 12.93 9.77
CA PHE A 84 -1.53 13.41 8.94
C PHE A 84 -2.87 12.81 9.41
N GLN A 85 -3.97 13.33 8.87
CA GLN A 85 -5.32 12.80 9.07
C GLN A 85 -5.98 12.56 7.71
N TRP A 86 -6.67 11.43 7.57
CA TRP A 86 -7.54 11.21 6.42
C TRP A 86 -8.76 12.13 6.51
N PRO A 87 -9.21 12.73 5.40
CA PRO A 87 -10.42 13.56 5.41
C PRO A 87 -11.62 12.69 5.78
N GLN A 88 -12.38 13.11 6.78
CA GLN A 88 -13.64 12.42 7.12
C GLN A 88 -14.61 12.55 5.96
N LYS A 89 -15.24 11.44 5.57
CA LYS A 89 -16.38 11.48 4.67
C LYS A 89 -17.49 12.27 5.38
N LYS A 90 -17.88 13.40 4.77
CA LYS A 90 -19.15 14.06 5.10
C LYS A 90 -20.31 13.22 4.57
#